data_AF-A0A8J5MLF0-F1
#
_entry.id   AF-A0A8J5MLF0-F1
#
_cell.length_a   1.000
_cell.length_b   1.000
_cell.length_c   1.000
_cell.angle_alpha   90.00
_cell.angle_beta   90.00
_cell.angle_gamma   90.00
#
_symmetry.space_group_name_H-M   'P 1'
#
loop_
_entity.id
_entity.type
_entity.pdbx_description
1 polymer ?
#
loop_
_entity_poly.entity_id
_entity_poly.type
_entity_poly.pdbx_seq_one_letter_code
_entity_poly.pdbx_strand_id
1 'polypeptide(L)'
;MGGSPSCQIPAVNMKGPVAEMAFNDLGIPYEVYELDKQSEGSAVQDVLDHMTGQRTVPRVFVGGVCIGGGTEAKQLHKDGKLLDMVKQCQSAS
;
A
#
# COMPACT_ATOMS: atom_id res chain seq x y z
N MET A 1 -14.52 11.09 -19.36
CA MET A 1 -14.91 10.26 -18.20
C MET A 1 -13.71 10.21 -17.27
N GLY A 2 -13.54 11.26 -16.46
CA GLY A 2 -12.47 11.33 -15.47
C GLY A 2 -13.01 10.71 -14.18
N GLY A 3 -12.50 9.54 -13.82
CA GLY A 3 -12.71 9.02 -12.48
C GLY A 3 -12.00 9.94 -11.50
N SER A 4 -12.71 10.45 -10.52
CA SER A 4 -12.10 11.18 -9.40
C SER A 4 -11.07 10.26 -8.73
N PRO A 5 -9.82 10.70 -8.50
CA PRO A 5 -8.76 9.90 -7.88
C PRO A 5 -8.94 9.75 -6.36
N SER A 6 -10.19 9.80 -5.88
CA SER A 6 -10.57 9.89 -4.46
C SER A 6 -10.30 8.61 -3.68
N CYS A 7 -10.23 7.46 -4.36
CA CYS A 7 -9.54 6.30 -3.83
C CYS A 7 -8.05 6.45 -4.13
N GLN A 8 -7.35 7.21 -3.30
CA GLN A 8 -5.91 7.43 -3.47
C GLN A 8 -5.22 6.07 -3.59
N ILE A 9 -4.52 5.93 -4.70
CA ILE A 9 -3.80 4.77 -5.21
C ILE A 9 -3.16 3.99 -4.05
N PRO A 10 -3.23 2.64 -4.03
CA PRO A 10 -2.58 1.86 -2.98
C PRO A 10 -1.08 2.14 -2.99
N ALA A 11 -0.60 2.86 -1.97
CA ALA A 11 0.79 3.29 -1.86
C ALA A 11 1.08 3.78 -0.45
N VAL A 12 2.07 3.17 0.23
CA VAL A 12 3.21 3.89 0.87
C VAL A 12 4.31 2.87 1.17
N ASN A 13 5.47 3.05 0.54
CA ASN A 13 6.72 2.31 0.66
C ASN A 13 6.66 0.78 0.53
N MET A 14 6.54 0.35 -0.72
CA MET A 14 6.64 -1.05 -1.14
C MET A 14 8.05 -1.46 -1.58
N LYS A 15 9.15 -0.99 -0.98
CA LYS A 15 10.45 -1.58 -1.33
C LYS A 15 10.50 -3.03 -0.83
N GLY A 16 10.06 -3.97 -1.66
CA GLY A 16 9.93 -5.37 -1.33
C GLY A 16 9.18 -6.15 -2.42
N PRO A 17 9.82 -7.12 -3.11
CA PRO A 17 9.25 -7.79 -4.27
C PRO A 17 7.94 -8.52 -3.97
N VAL A 18 7.72 -8.90 -2.71
CA VAL A 18 6.54 -9.64 -2.26
C VAL A 18 5.26 -8.80 -2.32
N ALA A 19 5.34 -7.52 -1.94
CA ALA A 19 4.18 -6.63 -1.96
C ALA A 19 3.79 -6.29 -3.40
N GLU A 20 4.78 -5.93 -4.23
CA GLU A 20 4.58 -5.57 -5.65
C GLU A 20 3.91 -6.71 -6.45
N MET A 21 4.35 -7.96 -6.24
CA MET A 21 3.75 -9.13 -6.89
C MET A 21 2.24 -9.24 -6.62
N ALA A 22 1.80 -8.99 -5.37
CA ALA A 22 0.39 -9.11 -4.99
C ALA A 22 -0.54 -8.14 -5.77
N PHE A 23 -0.04 -6.96 -6.12
CA PHE A 23 -0.79 -5.99 -6.93
C PHE A 23 -0.62 -6.22 -8.43
N ASN A 24 0.59 -6.60 -8.87
CA ASN A 24 0.88 -6.96 -10.27
C ASN A 24 0.01 -8.12 -10.73
N ASP A 25 -0.13 -9.17 -9.91
CA ASP A 25 -0.95 -10.36 -10.23
C ASP A 25 -2.43 -10.02 -10.38
N LEU A 26 -2.91 -8.95 -9.73
CA LEU A 26 -4.28 -8.46 -9.84
C LEU A 26 -4.46 -7.43 -10.97
N GLY A 27 -3.39 -6.96 -11.61
CA GLY A 27 -3.44 -5.88 -12.60
C GLY A 27 -3.92 -4.55 -12.01
N ILE A 28 -3.74 -4.35 -10.71
CA ILE A 28 -4.17 -3.13 -10.01
C ILE A 28 -3.05 -2.10 -10.08
N PRO A 29 -3.32 -0.84 -10.50
CA PRO A 29 -2.32 0.22 -10.43
C PRO A 29 -2.01 0.56 -8.97
N TYR A 30 -0.72 0.70 -8.65
CA TYR A 30 -0.22 1.12 -7.33
C TYR A 30 0.89 2.14 -7.49
N GLU A 31 1.18 2.87 -6.42
CA GLU A 31 2.28 3.82 -6.34
C GLU A 31 3.32 3.31 -5.35
N VAL A 32 4.60 3.48 -5.69
CA VAL A 32 5.73 3.09 -4.84
C VAL A 32 6.41 4.33 -4.30
N TYR A 33 6.40 4.48 -2.98
CA TYR A 33 7.12 5.56 -2.30
C TYR A 33 8.47 5.07 -1.77
N GLU A 34 9.54 5.33 -2.49
CA GLU A 34 10.89 4.84 -2.16
C GLU A 34 11.52 5.67 -1.02
N LEU A 35 11.41 5.19 0.23
CA LEU A 35 11.98 5.90 1.40
C LEU A 35 13.49 6.08 1.36
N ASP A 36 14.21 5.13 0.77
CA ASP A 36 15.66 5.15 0.67
C ASP A 36 16.17 6.26 -0.27
N LYS A 37 15.29 6.82 -1.11
CA LYS A 37 15.62 7.96 -1.98
C LYS A 37 15.19 9.31 -1.40
N GLN A 38 14.54 9.32 -0.23
CA GLN A 38 14.12 10.55 0.42
C GLN A 38 15.19 11.03 1.39
N SER A 39 15.56 12.31 1.30
CA SER A 39 16.47 12.96 2.26
C SER A 39 15.96 12.91 3.69
N GLU A 40 14.64 12.81 3.87
CA GLU A 40 13.96 12.77 5.18
C GLU A 40 13.43 11.36 5.53
N GLY A 41 14.02 10.29 4.97
CA GLY A 41 13.53 8.92 5.15
C GLY A 41 13.33 8.48 6.61
N SER A 42 14.16 8.99 7.55
CA SER A 42 13.99 8.73 8.99
C SER A 42 12.70 9.33 9.56
N ALA A 43 12.38 10.58 9.20
CA ALA A 43 11.18 11.25 9.66
C ALA A 43 9.92 10.52 9.15
N VAL A 44 9.96 10.03 7.92
CA VAL A 44 8.84 9.25 7.38
C VAL A 44 8.73 7.87 8.07
N GLN A 45 9.85 7.23 8.43
CA GLN A 45 9.80 6.01 9.24
C GLN A 45 9.20 6.25 10.63
N ASP A 46 9.42 7.42 11.24
CA ASP A 46 8.80 7.79 12.53
C ASP A 46 7.28 8.01 12.38
N VAL A 47 6.86 8.62 11.26
CA VAL A 47 5.43 8.75 10.91
C VAL A 47 4.80 7.37 10.67
N LEU A 48 5.48 6.47 9.96
CA LEU A 48 5.00 5.09 9.77
C LEU A 48 4.88 4.34 11.09
N ASP A 49 5.79 4.56 12.04
CA ASP A 49 5.67 4.00 13.39
C ASP A 49 4.42 4.51 14.10
N HIS A 50 4.19 5.83 14.06
CA HIS A 50 3.02 6.44 14.67
C HIS A 50 1.70 5.98 14.02
N MET A 51 1.69 5.79 12.70
CA MET A 51 0.49 5.40 11.95
C MET A 51 0.21 3.90 12.03
N THR A 52 1.26 3.06 12.08
CA THR A 52 1.14 1.60 11.87
C THR A 52 1.66 0.76 13.03
N GLY A 53 2.32 1.37 14.01
CA GLY A 53 3.05 0.70 15.09
C GLY A 53 4.31 -0.03 14.62
N GLN A 54 4.76 0.20 13.38
CA GLN A 54 5.91 -0.47 12.79
C GLN A 54 6.74 0.48 11.90
N ARG A 55 8.06 0.49 12.13
CA ARG A 55 9.05 1.22 11.30
C ARG A 55 9.51 0.46 10.05
N THR A 56 9.20 -0.83 9.98
CA THR A 56 9.76 -1.75 8.98
C THR A 56 9.07 -1.63 7.64
N VAL A 57 9.85 -1.78 6.58
CA VAL A 57 9.38 -1.73 5.19
C VAL A 57 9.45 -3.14 4.57
N PRO A 58 8.61 -3.46 3.56
CA PRO A 58 7.56 -2.63 2.99
C PRO A 58 6.39 -2.40 3.95
N ARG A 59 5.68 -1.30 3.78
CA ARG A 59 4.33 -1.06 4.32
C ARG A 59 3.37 -0.99 3.14
N VAL A 60 2.11 -1.35 3.35
CA VAL A 60 1.10 -1.35 2.30
C VAL A 60 -0.14 -0.66 2.82
N PHE A 61 -0.66 0.29 2.03
CA PHE A 61 -1.84 1.06 2.37
C PHE A 61 -2.88 0.92 1.26
N VAL A 62 -4.15 0.76 1.64
CA VAL A 62 -5.30 0.72 0.72
C VAL A 62 -6.36 1.65 1.29
N GLY A 63 -6.78 2.66 0.52
CA GLY A 63 -7.75 3.65 1.00
C GLY A 63 -7.34 4.38 2.27
N GLY A 64 -6.04 4.68 2.42
CA GLY A 64 -5.49 5.35 3.60
C GLY A 64 -5.30 4.46 4.83
N VAL A 65 -5.67 3.19 4.78
CA VAL A 65 -5.52 2.24 5.89
C VAL A 65 -4.31 1.33 5.66
N CYS A 66 -3.45 1.18 6.66
CA CYS A 66 -2.35 0.23 6.62
C CYS A 66 -2.86 -1.21 6.75
N ILE A 67 -2.51 -2.05 5.77
CA ILE A 67 -2.89 -3.48 5.76
C ILE A 67 -1.74 -4.40 6.20
N GLY A 68 -0.57 -3.83 6.49
CA GLY A 68 0.62 -4.56 6.95
C GLY A 68 1.82 -4.42 6.01
N GLY A 69 2.69 -5.42 6.00
CA GLY A 69 3.84 -5.52 5.11
C GLY A 69 3.60 -6.46 3.93
N GLY A 70 4.69 -6.91 3.31
CA GLY A 70 4.62 -7.76 2.10
C GLY A 70 3.98 -9.12 2.37
N THR A 71 4.20 -9.70 3.55
CA THR A 71 3.59 -10.98 3.94
C THR A 71 2.07 -10.85 4.07
N GLU A 72 1.60 -9.80 4.75
CA GLU A 72 0.18 -9.54 4.93
C GLU A 72 -0.50 -9.23 3.59
N ALA A 73 0.13 -8.42 2.74
CA ALA A 73 -0.38 -8.10 1.40
C ALA A 73 -0.50 -9.37 0.53
N LYS A 74 0.51 -10.25 0.56
CA LYS A 74 0.46 -11.54 -0.14
C LYS A 74 -0.64 -12.45 0.39
N GLN A 75 -0.84 -12.48 1.71
CA GLN A 75 -1.91 -13.28 2.31
C GLN A 75 -3.29 -12.74 1.92
N LEU A 76 -3.50 -11.42 1.97
CA LEU A 76 -4.74 -10.78 1.53
C LEU A 76 -5.02 -11.01 0.06
N HIS A 77 -3.98 -11.04 -0.79
CA HIS A 77 -4.10 -11.41 -2.20
C HIS A 77 -4.55 -12.86 -2.36
N LYS A 78 -3.89 -13.80 -1.67
CA LYS A 78 -4.28 -15.23 -1.69
C LYS A 78 -5.70 -15.47 -1.19
N ASP A 79 -6.14 -14.70 -0.20
CA ASP A 79 -7.50 -14.77 0.36
C ASP A 79 -8.54 -14.08 -0.54
N GLY A 80 -8.15 -13.43 -1.63
CA GLY A 80 -9.03 -12.62 -2.49
C GLY A 80 -9.44 -11.25 -1.89
N LYS A 81 -9.17 -11.03 -0.60
CA LYS A 81 -9.55 -9.82 0.14
C LYS A 81 -8.87 -8.55 -0.36
N LEU A 82 -7.64 -8.65 -0.87
CA LEU A 82 -6.92 -7.47 -1.37
C LEU A 82 -7.69 -6.77 -2.50
N LEU A 83 -8.25 -7.56 -3.43
CA LEU A 83 -9.05 -7.03 -4.54
C LEU A 83 -10.33 -6.37 -4.02
N ASP A 84 -10.99 -6.97 -3.04
CA ASP A 84 -12.22 -6.41 -2.45
C ASP A 84 -11.96 -5.08 -1.74
N MET A 85 -10.85 -4.98 -0.99
CA MET A 85 -10.46 -3.72 -0.34
C MET A 85 -10.19 -2.60 -1.35
N VAL A 86 -9.51 -2.92 -2.45
CA VAL A 86 -9.25 -1.95 -3.53
C VAL A 86 -10.55 -1.52 -4.20
N LYS A 87 -11.45 -2.45 -4.52
CA LYS A 87 -12.77 -2.13 -5.10
C LYS A 87 -13.62 -1.27 -4.17
N GLN A 88 -13.66 -1.60 -2.87
CA GLN A 88 -14.40 -0.83 -1.88
C GLN A 88 -13.91 0.61 -1.82
N CYS A 89 -12.59 0.80 -1.80
CA CYS A 89 -11.99 2.12 -1.85
C CYS A 89 -12.41 2.87 -3.13
N GLN A 90 -12.33 2.23 -4.31
CA GLN A 90 -12.73 2.85 -5.59
C GLN A 90 -14.22 3.20 -5.68
N SER A 91 -15.08 2.45 -4.99
CA SER A 91 -16.53 2.68 -4.97
C SER A 91 -16.99 3.72 -3.95
N ALA A 92 -16.15 4.10 -2.99
CA ALA A 92 -16.48 5.06 -1.93
C ALA A 92 -16.38 6.53 -2.37
N SER A 93 -16.57 6.82 -3.67
CA SER A 93 -16.49 8.15 -4.29
C SER A 93 -17.85 8.70 -4.71
#